data_AF-A0A645J239-F1
#
_entry.id   AF-A0A645J239-F1
#
_cell.length_a   1.000
_cell.length_b   1.000
_cell.length_c   1.000
_cell.angle_alpha   90.00
_cell.angle_beta   90.00
_cell.angle_gamma   90.00
#
_symmetry.space_group_name_H-M   'P 1'
#
loop_
_entity.id
_entity.type
_entity.pdbx_description
1 polymer ?
#
loop_
_entity_poly.entity_id
_entity_poly.type
_entity_poly.pdbx_seq_one_letter_code
_entity_poly.pdbx_strand_id
1 'polypeptide(L)'
;MAEYGASPGDELLLTLLSDHQLAHVSRQKVERSLQSIVEVLDNQGFDVILLMSTASITRLTARNSILLEPIRIIPPLVASIVEGHQVGVIVPVAELLKAQTQKWQVLQTPPVYAVANPVEGSEQQLIDAGKYLLEQGADVLMLDCLGFHQRHRDLLQKSLDVPVLLSNVLIARLASELLA
;
A
#
# COMPACT_ATOMS: atom_id res chain seq x y z
N MET A 1 0.24 -20.58 11.12
CA MET A 1 -1.12 -20.15 10.70
C MET A 1 -2.19 -20.32 11.77
N ALA A 2 -2.19 -21.37 12.59
CA ALA A 2 -3.25 -21.62 13.58
C ALA A 2 -3.53 -20.42 14.52
N GLU A 3 -2.48 -19.73 14.97
CA GLU A 3 -2.61 -18.55 15.84
C GLU A 3 -3.36 -17.39 15.15
N TYR A 4 -3.00 -17.07 13.91
CA TYR A 4 -3.55 -15.95 13.13
C TYR A 4 -4.75 -16.34 12.25
N GLY A 5 -5.25 -17.57 12.35
CA GLY A 5 -6.43 -18.01 11.60
C GLY A 5 -7.67 -17.18 11.93
N ALA A 6 -8.52 -16.95 10.94
CA ALA A 6 -9.75 -16.17 11.12
C ALA A 6 -10.77 -16.90 12.01
N SER A 7 -11.43 -16.15 12.88
CA SER A 7 -12.61 -16.58 13.64
C SER A 7 -13.90 -15.99 13.06
N PRO A 8 -15.09 -16.56 13.33
CA PRO A 8 -16.34 -15.97 12.87
C PRO A 8 -16.48 -14.51 13.30
N GLY A 9 -16.71 -13.61 12.33
CA GLY A 9 -16.79 -12.16 12.56
C GLY A 9 -15.46 -11.41 12.39
N ASP A 10 -14.34 -12.10 12.19
CA ASP A 10 -13.07 -11.44 11.88
C ASP A 10 -13.09 -10.82 10.49
N GLU A 11 -12.41 -9.67 10.37
CA GLU A 11 -12.09 -9.12 9.08
C GLU A 11 -10.85 -9.82 8.55
N LEU A 12 -10.83 -10.10 7.26
CA LEU A 12 -9.71 -10.78 6.64
C LEU A 12 -8.64 -9.78 6.19
N LEU A 13 -7.40 -10.18 6.39
CA LEU A 13 -6.21 -9.56 5.84
C LEU A 13 -5.56 -10.57 4.88
N LEU A 14 -5.39 -10.18 3.62
CA LEU A 14 -4.61 -10.97 2.67
C LEU A 14 -3.13 -10.70 2.91
N THR A 15 -2.35 -11.76 3.09
CA THR A 15 -0.91 -11.69 3.34
C THR A 15 -0.16 -12.63 2.39
N LEU A 16 1.03 -12.22 1.96
CA LEU A 16 1.97 -13.08 1.27
C LEU A 16 2.91 -13.71 2.31
N LEU A 17 2.90 -15.03 2.39
CA LEU A 17 3.76 -15.79 3.29
C LEU A 17 5.17 -15.95 2.70
N SER A 18 6.12 -16.36 3.54
CA SER A 18 7.52 -16.56 3.15
C SER A 18 7.74 -17.65 2.10
N ASP A 19 6.79 -18.57 1.97
CA ASP A 19 6.74 -19.60 0.93
C ASP A 19 6.00 -19.12 -0.34
N HIS A 20 5.76 -17.81 -0.45
CA HIS A 20 5.07 -17.13 -1.55
C HIS A 20 3.59 -17.50 -1.69
N GLN A 21 3.02 -18.19 -0.71
CA GLN A 21 1.59 -18.48 -0.70
C GLN A 21 0.79 -17.30 -0.17
N LEU A 22 -0.36 -17.04 -0.82
CA LEU A 22 -1.34 -16.09 -0.31
C LEU A 22 -2.20 -16.75 0.75
N ALA A 23 -2.36 -16.04 1.87
CA ALA A 23 -3.15 -16.51 3.00
C ALA A 23 -4.08 -15.41 3.51
N HIS A 24 -5.26 -15.82 3.97
CA HIS A 24 -6.14 -14.95 4.74
C HIS A 24 -5.88 -15.17 6.23
N VAL A 25 -5.62 -14.08 6.94
CA VAL A 25 -5.44 -14.06 8.40
C VAL A 25 -6.42 -13.10 9.05
N SER A 26 -6.67 -13.29 10.35
CA SER A 26 -7.50 -12.39 11.15
C SER A 26 -6.83 -11.02 11.28
N ARG A 27 -7.48 -9.98 10.77
CA ARG A 27 -7.02 -8.58 10.93
C ARG A 27 -6.90 -8.21 12.40
N GLN A 28 -7.88 -8.57 13.22
CA GLN A 28 -7.92 -8.25 14.64
C GLN A 28 -6.73 -8.85 15.41
N LYS A 29 -6.36 -10.10 15.08
CA LYS A 29 -5.20 -10.75 15.72
C LYS A 29 -3.88 -10.11 15.26
N VAL A 30 -3.78 -9.76 13.98
CA VAL A 30 -2.62 -9.02 13.45
C VAL A 30 -2.50 -7.64 14.09
N GLU A 31 -3.60 -6.88 14.19
CA GLU A 31 -3.64 -5.57 14.87
C GLU A 31 -3.15 -5.68 16.32
N ARG A 32 -3.59 -6.71 17.06
CA ARG A 32 -3.13 -6.94 18.44
C ARG A 32 -1.62 -7.21 18.51
N SER A 33 -1.10 -8.09 17.67
CA SER A 33 0.33 -8.39 17.66
C SER A 33 1.18 -7.19 17.24
N LEU A 34 0.71 -6.41 16.27
CA LEU A 34 1.37 -5.18 15.85
C LEU A 34 1.39 -4.12 16.96
N GLN A 35 0.30 -3.96 17.70
CA GLN A 35 0.26 -3.07 18.85
C GLN A 35 1.31 -3.45 19.90
N SER A 36 1.45 -4.74 20.22
CA SER A 36 2.50 -5.21 21.15
C SER A 36 3.91 -4.89 20.63
N ILE A 37 4.15 -5.00 19.32
CA ILE A 37 5.44 -4.64 18.72
C ILE A 37 5.69 -3.13 18.83
N VAL A 38 4.68 -2.31 18.51
CA VAL A 38 4.76 -0.85 18.65
C VAL A 38 5.09 -0.46 20.08
N GLU A 39 4.43 -1.07 21.08
CA GLU A 39 4.71 -0.81 22.49
C GLU A 39 6.13 -1.19 22.91
N VAL A 40 6.68 -2.29 22.39
CA VAL A 40 8.07 -2.67 22.66
C VAL A 40 9.04 -1.63 22.10
N LEU A 41 8.86 -1.22 20.85
CA LEU A 41 9.70 -0.20 20.21
C LEU A 41 9.57 1.15 20.94
N ASP A 42 8.36 1.54 21.30
CA ASP A 42 8.08 2.78 22.02
C ASP A 42 8.75 2.82 23.40
N ASN A 43 8.77 1.69 24.11
CA ASN A 43 9.47 1.55 25.39
C ASN A 43 10.99 1.46 25.27
N GLN A 44 11.50 1.11 24.08
CA GLN A 44 12.93 1.13 23.77
C GLN A 44 13.45 2.54 23.45
N GLY A 45 12.55 3.53 23.33
CA GLY A 45 12.92 4.93 23.10
C GLY A 45 13.20 5.26 21.64
N PHE A 46 12.59 4.54 20.69
CA PHE A 46 12.61 4.98 19.29
C PHE A 46 11.80 6.26 19.11
N ASP A 47 12.36 7.28 18.45
CA ASP A 47 11.64 8.55 18.23
C ASP A 47 10.52 8.42 17.17
N VAL A 48 10.76 7.59 16.15
CA VAL A 48 9.86 7.40 15.01
C VAL A 48 9.68 5.91 14.72
N ILE A 49 8.43 5.47 14.61
CA ILE A 49 8.05 4.10 14.22
C ILE A 49 7.25 4.20 12.92
N LEU A 50 7.73 3.54 11.86
CA LEU A 50 7.05 3.48 10.57
C LEU A 50 6.44 2.10 10.34
N LEU A 51 5.11 2.01 10.26
CA LEU A 51 4.43 0.80 9.85
C LEU A 51 4.52 0.66 8.33
N MET A 52 5.45 -0.16 7.83
CA MET A 52 5.51 -0.48 6.41
C MET A 52 4.40 -1.46 6.03
N SER A 53 3.17 -0.95 5.83
CA SER A 53 1.99 -1.71 5.40
C SER A 53 1.08 -0.85 4.53
N THR A 54 0.50 -1.43 3.48
CA THR A 54 -0.57 -0.80 2.69
C THR A 54 -1.96 -1.28 3.06
N ALA A 55 -2.06 -2.25 3.98
CA ALA A 55 -3.33 -2.75 4.46
C ALA A 55 -4.01 -1.77 5.41
N SER A 56 -5.35 -1.85 5.48
CA SER A 56 -6.15 -1.10 6.45
C SER A 56 -5.99 -1.71 7.84
N ILE A 57 -4.84 -1.43 8.46
CA ILE A 57 -4.54 -1.71 9.86
C ILE A 57 -4.77 -0.40 10.58
N THR A 58 -5.70 -0.39 11.52
CA THR A 58 -6.12 0.83 12.19
C THR A 58 -6.03 0.65 13.70
N ARG A 59 -5.96 1.75 14.45
CA ARG A 59 -5.95 1.76 15.92
C ARG A 59 -4.63 1.38 16.58
N LEU A 60 -3.50 1.45 15.86
CA LEU A 60 -2.21 1.38 16.51
C LEU A 60 -1.90 2.71 17.23
N THR A 61 -1.27 2.61 18.39
CA THR A 61 -0.90 3.79 19.19
C THR A 61 0.51 3.63 19.76
N ALA A 62 1.26 4.72 19.75
CA ALA A 62 2.51 4.88 20.47
C ALA A 62 2.34 6.02 21.49
N ARG A 63 3.05 5.95 22.62
CA ARG A 63 2.94 6.95 23.71
C ARG A 63 4.01 8.03 23.57
N ASN A 64 5.22 7.64 23.22
CA ASN A 64 6.38 8.54 23.16
C ASN A 64 6.82 8.80 21.70
N SER A 65 6.72 7.76 20.85
CA SER A 65 7.17 7.78 19.46
C SER A 65 6.15 8.44 18.54
N ILE A 66 6.63 9.05 17.45
CA ILE A 66 5.79 9.37 16.30
C ILE A 66 5.51 8.08 15.52
N LEU A 67 4.25 7.65 15.49
CA LEU A 67 3.81 6.48 14.71
C LEU A 67 3.32 6.91 13.33
N LEU A 68 4.07 6.55 12.29
CA LEU A 68 3.70 6.76 10.89
C LEU A 68 2.93 5.56 10.34
N GLU A 69 1.67 5.80 9.99
CA GLU A 69 0.78 4.82 9.37
C GLU A 69 0.51 5.22 7.90
N PRO A 70 1.06 4.51 6.90
CA PRO A 70 0.93 4.90 5.49
C PRO A 70 -0.53 5.04 5.04
N ILE A 71 -1.44 4.23 5.56
CA ILE A 71 -2.86 4.28 5.20
C ILE A 71 -3.52 5.61 5.58
N ARG A 72 -3.02 6.33 6.59
CA ARG A 72 -3.54 7.63 7.03
C ARG A 72 -2.92 8.81 6.27
N ILE A 73 -1.75 8.59 5.68
CA ILE A 73 -0.93 9.65 5.08
C ILE A 73 -1.03 9.61 3.55
N ILE A 74 -0.87 8.43 2.95
CA ILE A 74 -0.76 8.26 1.51
C ILE A 74 -2.05 8.62 0.76
N PRO A 75 -3.24 8.11 1.11
CA PRO A 75 -4.46 8.47 0.38
C PRO A 75 -4.74 9.98 0.33
N PRO A 76 -4.76 10.74 1.45
CA PRO A 76 -5.02 12.18 1.39
C PRO A 76 -3.88 12.97 0.73
N LEU A 77 -2.62 12.55 0.89
CA LEU A 77 -1.49 13.17 0.20
C LEU A 77 -1.65 13.02 -1.32
N VAL A 78 -1.91 11.79 -1.79
CA VAL A 78 -2.10 11.52 -3.21
C VAL A 78 -3.30 12.31 -3.74
N ALA A 79 -4.41 12.34 -2.99
CA ALA A 79 -5.58 13.15 -3.37
C ALA A 79 -5.25 14.64 -3.54
N SER A 80 -4.34 15.17 -2.75
CA SER A 80 -3.94 16.58 -2.82
C SER A 80 -3.00 16.88 -4.01
N ILE A 81 -2.13 15.94 -4.40
CA ILE A 81 -1.16 16.16 -5.48
C ILE A 81 -1.71 15.82 -6.87
N VAL A 82 -2.76 14.99 -6.97
CA VAL A 82 -3.37 14.55 -8.24
C VAL A 82 -4.74 15.20 -8.50
N GLU A 83 -5.04 16.32 -7.85
CA GLU A 83 -6.30 17.02 -8.08
C GLU A 83 -6.45 17.37 -9.57
N GLY A 84 -7.63 17.06 -10.13
CA GLY A 84 -7.90 17.25 -11.57
C GLY A 84 -7.39 16.13 -12.50
N HIS A 85 -6.71 15.11 -11.97
CA HIS A 85 -6.16 14.00 -12.75
C HIS A 85 -6.95 12.70 -12.56
N GLN A 86 -6.95 11.83 -13.57
CA GLN A 86 -7.52 10.48 -13.50
C GLN A 86 -6.45 9.50 -13.03
N VAL A 87 -6.61 9.01 -11.80
CA VAL A 87 -5.67 8.05 -11.23
C VAL A 87 -5.92 6.65 -11.79
N GLY A 88 -4.84 5.99 -12.23
CA GLY A 88 -4.80 4.56 -12.50
C GLY A 88 -4.05 3.81 -11.40
N VAL A 89 -4.64 2.81 -10.77
CA VAL A 89 -4.02 2.03 -9.69
C VAL A 89 -3.68 0.63 -10.19
N ILE A 90 -2.41 0.24 -10.10
CA ILE A 90 -2.00 -1.15 -10.34
C ILE A 90 -2.00 -1.89 -9.01
N VAL A 91 -2.79 -2.96 -8.94
CA VAL A 91 -2.93 -3.81 -7.76
C VAL A 91 -2.20 -5.14 -7.99
N PRO A 92 -1.59 -5.75 -6.97
CA PRO A 92 -0.78 -6.96 -7.16
C PRO A 92 -1.63 -8.19 -7.49
N VAL A 93 -2.85 -8.27 -6.94
CA VAL A 93 -3.80 -9.38 -7.12
C VAL A 93 -5.23 -8.86 -7.05
N ALA A 94 -6.16 -9.55 -7.71
CA ALA A 94 -7.55 -9.11 -7.86
C ALA A 94 -8.32 -9.06 -6.53
N GLU A 95 -7.95 -9.91 -5.57
CA GLU A 95 -8.53 -10.00 -4.22
C GLU A 95 -8.38 -8.70 -3.43
N LEU A 96 -7.39 -7.86 -3.79
CA LEU A 96 -7.19 -6.56 -3.16
C LEU A 96 -8.02 -5.43 -3.77
N LEU A 97 -8.71 -5.64 -4.90
CA LEU A 97 -9.47 -4.58 -5.58
C LEU A 97 -10.49 -3.93 -4.65
N LYS A 98 -11.26 -4.71 -3.88
CA LYS A 98 -12.25 -4.16 -2.93
C LYS A 98 -11.59 -3.26 -1.89
N ALA A 99 -10.47 -3.69 -1.31
CA ALA A 99 -9.75 -2.92 -0.30
C ALA A 99 -9.15 -1.64 -0.90
N GLN A 100 -8.62 -1.71 -2.12
CA GLN A 100 -8.07 -0.57 -2.84
C GLN A 100 -9.17 0.44 -3.21
N THR A 101 -10.32 -0.02 -3.72
CA THR A 101 -11.47 0.84 -3.99
C THR A 101 -11.93 1.58 -2.74
N GLN A 102 -11.96 0.92 -1.58
CA GLN A 102 -12.31 1.56 -0.31
C GLN A 102 -11.25 2.59 0.12
N LYS A 103 -9.96 2.25 0.00
CA LYS A 103 -8.84 3.16 0.35
C LYS A 103 -8.86 4.46 -0.46
N TRP A 104 -9.17 4.36 -1.74
CA TRP A 104 -9.08 5.48 -2.68
C TRP A 104 -10.35 6.33 -2.80
N GLN A 105 -11.36 6.10 -1.94
CA GLN A 105 -12.58 6.93 -1.90
C GLN A 105 -12.34 8.41 -1.58
N VAL A 106 -11.15 8.75 -1.06
CA VAL A 106 -10.74 10.14 -0.79
C VAL A 106 -10.47 10.94 -2.07
N LEU A 107 -10.27 10.27 -3.21
CA LEU A 107 -10.08 10.93 -4.50
C LEU A 107 -11.40 11.49 -5.02
N GLN A 108 -11.36 12.69 -5.62
CA GLN A 108 -12.52 13.31 -6.25
C GLN A 108 -13.07 12.46 -7.40
N THR A 109 -12.18 11.86 -8.19
CA THR A 109 -12.52 10.95 -9.30
C THR A 109 -12.13 9.53 -8.91
N PRO A 110 -13.07 8.54 -8.96
CA PRO A 110 -12.73 7.15 -8.70
C PRO A 110 -11.62 6.65 -9.62
N PRO A 111 -10.60 5.93 -9.10
CA PRO A 111 -9.56 5.39 -9.94
C PRO A 111 -10.05 4.32 -10.91
N VAL A 112 -9.29 4.15 -11.99
CA VAL A 112 -9.33 2.96 -12.84
C VAL A 112 -8.27 1.96 -12.36
N TYR A 113 -8.54 0.65 -12.50
CA TYR A 113 -7.72 -0.39 -11.88
C TYR A 113 -7.22 -1.42 -12.90
N ALA A 114 -6.00 -1.89 -12.69
CA ALA A 114 -5.40 -3.00 -13.43
C ALA A 114 -4.63 -3.92 -12.47
N VAL A 115 -4.46 -5.17 -12.84
CA VAL A 115 -3.75 -6.17 -12.02
C VAL A 115 -2.41 -6.50 -12.65
N ALA A 116 -1.33 -6.37 -11.88
CA ALA A 116 -0.01 -6.89 -12.24
C ALA A 116 0.75 -7.30 -10.98
N ASN A 117 1.15 -8.57 -10.90
CA ASN A 117 1.85 -9.09 -9.74
C ASN A 117 3.33 -8.64 -9.73
N PRO A 118 3.82 -7.93 -8.70
CA PRO A 118 5.19 -7.43 -8.67
C PRO A 118 6.27 -8.47 -8.33
N VAL A 119 5.85 -9.66 -7.87
CA VAL A 119 6.74 -10.74 -7.43
C VAL A 119 6.91 -11.78 -8.54
N GLU A 120 5.79 -12.27 -9.05
CA GLU A 120 5.77 -13.37 -10.04
C GLU A 120 5.47 -12.88 -11.47
N GLY A 121 4.96 -11.65 -11.62
CA GLY A 121 4.61 -11.10 -12.91
C GLY A 121 5.82 -10.65 -13.72
N SER A 122 5.66 -10.67 -15.04
CA SER A 122 6.69 -10.18 -15.97
C SER A 122 6.67 -8.65 -16.09
N GLU A 123 7.80 -8.08 -16.52
CA GLU A 123 7.88 -6.66 -16.87
C GLU A 123 6.87 -6.26 -17.94
N GLN A 124 6.63 -7.14 -18.93
CA GLN A 124 5.64 -6.89 -19.98
C GLN A 124 4.22 -6.83 -19.42
N GLN A 125 3.84 -7.71 -18.50
CA GLN A 125 2.54 -7.66 -17.84
C GLN A 125 2.33 -6.35 -17.09
N LEU A 126 3.37 -5.83 -16.44
CA LEU A 126 3.30 -4.53 -15.76
C LEU A 126 3.11 -3.38 -16.76
N ILE A 127 3.84 -3.39 -17.88
CA ILE A 127 3.70 -2.39 -18.95
C ILE A 127 2.30 -2.45 -19.56
N ASP A 128 1.78 -3.63 -19.85
CA ASP A 128 0.46 -3.82 -20.45
C ASP A 128 -0.65 -3.34 -19.51
N ALA A 129 -0.53 -3.61 -18.20
CA ALA A 129 -1.43 -3.07 -17.19
C ALA A 129 -1.41 -1.53 -17.17
N GLY A 130 -0.22 -0.92 -17.27
CA GLY A 130 -0.09 0.53 -17.37
C GLY A 130 -0.73 1.10 -18.64
N LYS A 131 -0.46 0.50 -19.81
CA LYS A 131 -1.09 0.93 -21.09
C LYS A 131 -2.60 0.83 -21.05
N TYR A 132 -3.13 -0.25 -20.51
CA TYR A 132 -4.56 -0.43 -20.31
C TYR A 132 -5.16 0.72 -19.47
N LEU A 133 -4.50 1.12 -18.38
CA LEU A 133 -4.96 2.25 -17.56
C LEU A 133 -4.97 3.57 -18.33
N LEU A 134 -3.96 3.83 -19.17
CA LEU A 134 -3.93 5.01 -20.05
C LEU A 134 -5.08 5.00 -21.05
N GLU A 135 -5.40 3.85 -21.64
CA GLU A 135 -6.56 3.70 -22.53
C GLU A 135 -7.90 3.96 -21.80
N GLN A 136 -7.94 3.71 -20.48
CA GLN A 136 -9.07 4.08 -19.62
C GLN A 136 -9.04 5.56 -19.17
N GLY A 137 -8.10 6.35 -19.67
CA GLY A 137 -7.99 7.78 -19.41
C GLY A 137 -7.09 8.15 -18.23
N ALA A 138 -6.36 7.21 -17.64
CA ALA A 138 -5.43 7.53 -16.57
C ALA A 138 -4.24 8.36 -17.07
N ASP A 139 -3.98 9.48 -16.42
CA ASP A 139 -2.86 10.38 -16.68
C ASP A 139 -1.86 10.45 -15.51
N VAL A 140 -2.12 9.70 -14.44
CA VAL A 140 -1.17 9.40 -13.35
C VAL A 140 -1.35 7.96 -12.88
N LEU A 141 -0.24 7.24 -12.68
CA LEU A 141 -0.26 5.86 -12.20
C LEU A 141 0.17 5.77 -10.75
N MET A 142 -0.46 4.85 -10.02
CA MET A 142 -0.19 4.57 -8.61
C MET A 142 0.17 3.09 -8.42
N LEU A 143 1.38 2.85 -7.94
CA LEU A 143 1.85 1.55 -7.47
C LEU A 143 1.67 1.47 -5.95
N ASP A 144 0.63 0.79 -5.51
CA ASP A 144 0.21 0.80 -4.09
C ASP A 144 0.21 -0.59 -3.47
N CYS A 145 1.41 -1.14 -3.32
CA CYS A 145 1.71 -2.36 -2.59
C CYS A 145 3.19 -2.33 -2.19
N LEU A 146 3.55 -2.92 -1.05
CA LEU A 146 4.95 -3.05 -0.63
C LEU A 146 5.81 -3.88 -1.60
N GLY A 147 5.19 -4.79 -2.35
CA GLY A 147 5.89 -5.58 -3.38
C GLY A 147 6.33 -4.74 -4.58
N PHE A 148 5.73 -3.56 -4.80
CA PHE A 148 6.23 -2.66 -5.82
C PHE A 148 7.49 -1.93 -5.33
N HIS A 149 8.46 -1.77 -6.22
CA HIS A 149 9.77 -1.19 -5.92
C HIS A 149 10.12 -0.16 -6.98
N GLN A 150 11.19 0.60 -6.73
CA GLN A 150 11.65 1.64 -7.64
C GLN A 150 11.86 1.12 -9.08
N ARG A 151 12.36 -0.12 -9.26
CA ARG A 151 12.50 -0.74 -10.59
C ARG A 151 11.19 -0.79 -11.38
N HIS A 152 10.05 -1.06 -10.71
CA HIS A 152 8.73 -1.13 -11.35
C HIS A 152 8.26 0.27 -11.78
N ARG A 153 8.48 1.26 -10.91
CA ARG A 153 8.20 2.66 -11.22
C ARG A 153 9.03 3.12 -12.42
N ASP A 154 10.33 2.90 -12.38
CA ASP A 154 11.26 3.34 -13.41
C ASP A 154 10.97 2.65 -14.76
N LEU A 155 10.57 1.37 -14.76
CA LEU A 155 10.13 0.66 -15.94
C LEU A 155 8.89 1.32 -16.58
N LEU A 156 7.87 1.60 -15.77
CA LEU A 156 6.65 2.26 -16.26
C LEU A 156 6.93 3.67 -16.76
N GLN A 157 7.72 4.47 -16.03
CA GLN A 157 8.09 5.84 -16.46
C GLN A 157 8.91 5.86 -17.75
N LYS A 158 9.72 4.83 -18.02
CA LYS A 158 10.44 4.70 -19.29
C LYS A 158 9.53 4.28 -20.44
N SER A 159 8.47 3.53 -20.13
CA SER A 159 7.59 2.90 -21.13
C SER A 159 6.33 3.72 -21.44
N LEU A 160 5.93 4.60 -20.53
CA LEU A 160 4.68 5.35 -20.55
C LEU A 160 4.94 6.83 -20.26
N ASP A 161 4.24 7.71 -20.97
CA ASP A 161 4.41 9.17 -20.85
C ASP A 161 3.51 9.77 -19.75
N VAL A 162 3.56 9.19 -18.55
CA VAL A 162 2.80 9.65 -17.39
C VAL A 162 3.61 9.55 -16.08
N PRO A 163 3.33 10.40 -15.08
CA PRO A 163 3.88 10.26 -13.74
C PRO A 163 3.47 8.93 -13.10
N VAL A 164 4.42 8.28 -12.42
CA VAL A 164 4.20 7.05 -11.66
C VAL A 164 4.59 7.31 -10.21
N LEU A 165 3.61 7.18 -9.32
CA LEU A 165 3.73 7.30 -7.87
C LEU A 165 3.89 5.92 -7.23
N LEU A 166 4.63 5.86 -6.13
CA LEU A 166 4.95 4.62 -5.43
C LEU A 166 4.83 4.85 -3.91
N SER A 167 3.86 4.17 -3.28
CA SER A 167 3.50 4.39 -1.87
C SER A 167 4.67 4.30 -0.91
N ASN A 168 5.51 3.28 -1.04
CA ASN A 168 6.62 3.04 -0.10
C ASN A 168 7.73 4.10 -0.23
N VAL A 169 7.95 4.65 -1.42
CA VAL A 169 8.90 5.76 -1.62
C VAL A 169 8.35 7.07 -1.05
N LEU A 170 7.07 7.35 -1.25
CA LEU A 170 6.43 8.55 -0.70
C LEU A 170 6.51 8.57 0.82
N ILE A 171 6.14 7.47 1.49
CA ILE A 171 6.18 7.44 2.96
C ILE A 171 7.61 7.46 3.50
N ALA A 172 8.57 6.80 2.83
CA ALA A 172 9.96 6.82 3.26
C ALA A 172 10.56 8.24 3.19
N ARG A 173 10.24 9.01 2.15
CA ARG A 173 10.66 10.42 2.02
C ARG A 173 10.03 11.32 3.08
N LEU A 174 8.77 11.09 3.43
CA LEU A 174 8.14 11.82 4.53
C LEU A 174 8.75 11.45 5.89
N ALA A 175 9.05 10.17 6.10
CA ALA A 175 9.68 9.70 7.31
C ALA A 175 11.10 10.27 7.49
N SER A 176 11.86 10.47 6.42
CA SER A 176 13.21 11.04 6.52
C SER A 176 13.24 12.47 7.03
N GLU A 177 12.18 13.25 6.82
CA GLU A 177 12.07 14.61 7.37
C GLU A 177 11.95 14.65 8.90
N LEU A 178 11.61 13.52 9.53
CA LEU A 178 11.51 13.39 10.99
C LEU A 178 12.81 12.89 11.64
N LEU A 179 13.81 12.51 10.85
CA LEU A 179 15.07 11.95 11.34
C LEU A 179 16.22 12.98 11.32
N ALA A 180 15.88 14.27 11.10
CA ALA A 180 16.83 15.37 10.97
C ALA A 180 17.33 15.91 12.31
#